data_AF-A0A656GNY1-F1
#
_entry.id   AF-A0A656GNY1-F1
#
_cell.length_a   1.000
_cell.length_b   1.000
_cell.length_c   1.000
_cell.angle_alpha   90.00
_cell.angle_beta   90.00
_cell.angle_gamma   90.00
#
_symmetry.space_group_name_H-M   'P 1'
#
loop_
_entity.id
_entity.type
_entity.pdbx_description
1 polymer ?
#
loop_
_entity_poly.entity_id
_entity_poly.type
_entity_poly.pdbx_seq_one_letter_code
_entity_poly.pdbx_strand_id
1 'polypeptide(L)'
;EEISLRNGPVRLGTFRSVANNEAPGQWPPELPANPVAEPDMDNAEKINFNFEWVGSMSVNTDNGKPPSLWQINGEAWDITDKTCADRPIAKLKLGKSYIFELKNMTQYQHPIHLHGMSFKVIASNRRKIIPYFTDTFLLGRNERARVALVADNPGVWMFHCHVIDHMETGLMAAIEVS
;
A
#
# COMPACT_ATOMS: atom_id res chain seq x y z
N GLU A 1 28.84 -21.96 14.62
CA GLU A 1 28.02 -21.11 15.51
C GLU A 1 26.57 -21.11 15.02
N GLU A 2 25.57 -21.07 15.90
CA GLU A 2 24.14 -21.01 15.52
C GLU A 2 23.48 -19.78 16.12
N ILE A 3 22.71 -19.05 15.29
CA ILE A 3 21.99 -17.83 15.68
C ILE A 3 20.51 -18.01 15.36
N SER A 4 19.62 -17.60 16.26
CA SER A 4 18.17 -17.64 16.02
C SER A 4 17.69 -16.44 15.23
N LEU A 5 17.01 -16.66 14.10
CA LEU A 5 16.22 -15.62 13.42
C LEU A 5 14.89 -15.45 14.16
N ARG A 6 14.52 -14.21 14.48
CA ARG A 6 13.34 -13.91 15.33
C ARG A 6 12.51 -12.75 14.79
N ASN A 7 11.22 -12.78 15.12
CA ASN A 7 10.31 -11.64 15.07
C ASN A 7 9.79 -11.37 16.49
N GLY A 8 10.38 -10.39 17.17
CA GLY A 8 10.18 -10.18 18.60
C GLY A 8 10.51 -11.46 19.40
N PRO A 9 9.60 -11.97 20.24
CA PRO A 9 9.84 -13.19 21.01
C PRO A 9 9.78 -14.47 20.16
N VAL A 10 9.16 -14.43 18.98
CA VAL A 10 8.91 -15.61 18.14
C VAL A 10 10.16 -15.99 17.35
N ARG A 11 10.60 -17.25 17.45
CA ARG A 11 11.68 -17.81 16.61
C ARG A 11 11.10 -18.18 15.26
N LEU A 12 11.65 -17.57 14.20
CA LEU A 12 11.31 -17.87 12.82
C LEU A 12 12.18 -19.00 12.25
N GLY A 13 13.44 -19.07 12.69
CA GLY A 13 14.39 -20.05 12.16
C GLY A 13 15.74 -20.01 12.86
N THR A 14 16.72 -20.66 12.24
CA THR A 14 18.10 -20.75 12.76
C THR A 14 19.07 -20.60 11.61
N PHE A 15 20.04 -19.71 11.76
CA PHE A 15 21.20 -19.64 10.87
C PHE A 15 22.35 -20.40 11.52
N ARG A 16 22.88 -21.38 10.80
CA ARG A 16 24.11 -22.07 11.17
C ARG A 16 25.25 -21.51 10.34
N SER A 17 26.23 -20.92 11.01
CA SER A 17 27.50 -20.57 10.37
C SER A 17 28.29 -21.83 10.06
N VAL A 18 28.70 -21.98 8.80
CA VAL A 18 29.48 -23.10 8.27
C VAL A 18 30.87 -22.58 7.92
N ALA A 19 31.90 -23.35 8.28
CA ALA A 19 33.28 -22.98 7.99
C ALA A 19 33.52 -22.87 6.48
N ASN A 20 34.22 -21.81 6.07
CA ASN A 20 34.68 -21.59 4.72
C ASN A 20 36.14 -21.10 4.79
N ASN A 21 36.96 -21.50 3.83
CA ASN A 21 38.38 -21.12 3.73
C ASN A 21 38.61 -19.90 2.82
N GLU A 22 37.54 -19.29 2.31
CA GLU A 22 37.61 -18.06 1.53
C GLU A 22 37.93 -16.84 2.41
N ALA A 23 38.62 -15.86 1.83
CA ALA A 23 38.86 -14.59 2.49
C ALA A 23 37.52 -13.84 2.72
N PRO A 24 37.39 -13.05 3.80
CA PRO A 24 36.18 -12.28 4.04
C PRO A 24 35.95 -11.27 2.91
N GLY A 25 34.70 -11.22 2.41
CA GLY A 25 34.27 -10.17 1.49
C GLY A 25 34.19 -8.81 2.19
N GLN A 26 34.32 -7.75 1.40
CA GLN A 26 34.01 -6.39 1.87
C GLN A 26 32.49 -6.15 1.79
N TRP A 27 32.01 -5.16 2.54
CA TRP A 27 30.63 -4.69 2.37
C TRP A 27 30.40 -4.26 0.92
N PRO A 28 29.37 -4.81 0.24
CA PRO A 28 29.07 -4.37 -1.11
C PRO A 28 28.62 -2.90 -1.11
N PRO A 29 28.80 -2.19 -2.23
CA PRO A 29 28.23 -0.86 -2.38
C PRO A 29 26.69 -0.91 -2.35
N GLU A 30 26.06 0.24 -2.15
CA GLU A 30 24.61 0.37 -2.23
C GLU A 30 24.08 -0.12 -3.58
N LEU A 31 22.89 -0.73 -3.57
CA LEU A 31 22.23 -1.14 -4.80
C LEU A 31 21.88 0.11 -5.64
N PRO A 32 22.05 0.06 -6.97
CA PRO A 32 21.57 1.12 -7.83
C PRO A 32 20.05 1.27 -7.68
N ALA A 33 19.57 2.50 -7.69
CA ALA A 33 18.14 2.78 -7.61
C ALA A 33 17.39 2.19 -8.82
N ASN A 34 16.18 1.67 -8.59
CA ASN A 34 15.29 1.28 -9.68
C ASN A 34 14.93 2.51 -10.54
N PRO A 35 14.75 2.34 -11.86
CA PRO A 35 14.41 3.44 -12.77
C PRO A 35 12.92 3.82 -12.67
N VAL A 36 12.48 4.24 -11.48
CA VAL A 36 11.12 4.72 -11.22
C VAL A 36 11.07 6.24 -11.45
N ALA A 37 9.99 6.74 -12.03
CA ALA A 37 9.80 8.16 -12.25
C ALA A 37 9.79 8.96 -10.93
N GLU A 38 10.55 10.05 -10.91
CA GLU A 38 10.62 10.94 -9.75
C GLU A 38 9.48 11.98 -9.81
N PRO A 39 8.63 12.08 -8.78
CA PRO A 39 7.53 13.04 -8.78
C PRO A 39 8.00 14.50 -8.68
N ASP A 40 7.42 15.38 -9.50
CA ASP A 40 7.55 16.83 -9.38
C ASP A 40 6.67 17.33 -8.22
N MET A 41 7.32 17.60 -7.10
CA MET A 41 6.66 17.98 -5.85
C MET A 41 6.03 19.37 -5.87
N ASP A 42 6.50 20.26 -6.74
CA ASP A 42 6.02 21.64 -6.82
C ASP A 42 4.71 21.72 -7.61
N ASN A 43 4.53 20.82 -8.59
CA ASN A 43 3.37 20.77 -9.48
C ASN A 43 2.41 19.59 -9.22
N ALA A 44 2.70 18.75 -8.21
CA ALA A 44 1.90 17.58 -7.91
C ALA A 44 0.48 17.92 -7.43
N GLU A 45 -0.51 17.24 -8.00
CA GLU A 45 -1.90 17.35 -7.56
C GLU A 45 -2.16 16.46 -6.34
N LYS A 46 -2.94 16.95 -5.37
CA LYS A 46 -3.21 16.24 -4.12
C LYS A 46 -4.55 15.51 -4.19
N ILE A 47 -4.55 14.23 -3.85
CA ILE A 47 -5.76 13.40 -3.75
C ILE A 47 -5.81 12.76 -2.35
N ASN A 48 -7.00 12.74 -1.75
CA ASN A 48 -7.21 12.17 -0.42
C ASN A 48 -7.82 10.77 -0.51
N PHE A 49 -7.31 9.86 0.32
CA PHE A 49 -7.88 8.52 0.51
C PHE A 49 -8.11 8.27 2.00
N ASN A 50 -9.37 8.15 2.38
CA ASN A 50 -9.80 7.78 3.71
C ASN A 50 -10.06 6.28 3.75
N PHE A 51 -9.37 5.57 4.63
CA PHE A 51 -9.59 4.15 4.89
C PHE A 51 -10.42 4.01 6.16
N GLU A 52 -11.61 3.45 6.03
CA GLU A 52 -12.66 3.54 7.05
C GLU A 52 -13.29 2.17 7.33
N TRP A 53 -13.94 2.08 8.50
CA TRP A 53 -14.82 0.97 8.84
C TRP A 53 -16.27 1.34 8.51
N VAL A 54 -17.04 0.39 7.98
CA VAL A 54 -18.46 0.61 7.67
C VAL A 54 -19.27 0.59 8.98
N GLY A 55 -19.70 1.77 9.42
CA GLY A 55 -20.43 1.98 10.70
C GLY A 55 -21.73 1.18 10.86
N SER A 56 -22.37 0.83 9.73
CA SER A 56 -23.60 0.03 9.70
C SER A 56 -23.26 -1.42 9.34
N MET A 57 -23.14 -2.29 10.34
CA MET A 57 -23.09 -3.76 10.16
C MET A 57 -24.41 -4.36 9.60
N SER A 58 -25.29 -3.54 9.02
CA SER A 58 -26.71 -3.85 8.84
C SER A 58 -27.27 -3.50 7.47
N VAL A 59 -26.45 -3.32 6.44
CA VAL A 59 -26.98 -3.27 5.06
C VAL A 59 -27.01 -4.70 4.53
N ASN A 60 -28.09 -5.38 4.91
CA ASN A 60 -28.60 -6.65 4.40
C ASN A 60 -27.59 -7.80 4.31
N THR A 61 -27.78 -8.79 5.18
CA THR A 61 -27.47 -10.20 4.90
C THR A 61 -28.36 -10.74 3.77
N ASP A 62 -28.39 -10.06 2.63
CA ASP A 62 -29.10 -10.52 1.44
C ASP A 62 -28.26 -11.61 0.75
N ASN A 63 -28.83 -12.80 0.67
CA ASN A 63 -28.58 -13.80 -0.39
C ASN A 63 -27.12 -14.13 -0.74
N GLY A 64 -26.26 -14.37 0.25
CA GLY A 64 -24.95 -15.00 0.03
C GLY A 64 -23.82 -14.08 -0.44
N LYS A 65 -23.97 -12.75 -0.35
CA LYS A 65 -22.86 -11.81 -0.55
C LYS A 65 -21.99 -11.69 0.71
N PRO A 66 -20.65 -11.56 0.56
CA PRO A 66 -19.77 -11.31 1.69
C PRO A 66 -20.06 -9.93 2.32
N PRO A 67 -19.88 -9.77 3.64
CA PRO A 67 -20.17 -8.53 4.32
C PRO A 67 -19.21 -7.41 3.91
N SER A 68 -19.73 -6.20 3.72
CA SER A 68 -18.93 -4.99 3.55
C SER A 68 -18.55 -4.42 4.92
N LEU A 69 -17.30 -4.66 5.33
CA LEU A 69 -16.76 -4.21 6.63
C LEU A 69 -15.89 -2.96 6.49
N TRP A 70 -15.34 -2.74 5.29
CA TRP A 70 -14.35 -1.72 5.03
C TRP A 70 -14.67 -0.93 3.77
N GLN A 71 -14.18 0.30 3.72
CA GLN A 71 -14.42 1.20 2.60
C GLN A 71 -13.27 2.17 2.38
N ILE A 72 -13.17 2.67 1.15
CA ILE A 72 -12.27 3.76 0.77
C ILE A 72 -13.14 4.95 0.36
N ASN A 73 -12.96 6.11 0.99
CA ASN A 73 -13.75 7.33 0.76
C ASN A 73 -15.29 7.10 0.83
N GLY A 74 -15.75 6.30 1.78
CA GLY A 74 -17.18 5.95 1.90
C GLY A 74 -17.71 4.91 0.90
N GLU A 75 -16.87 4.37 0.02
CA GLU A 75 -17.25 3.34 -0.96
C GLU A 75 -16.64 1.99 -0.60
N ALA A 76 -17.50 1.00 -0.34
CA ALA A 76 -17.09 -0.38 -0.10
C ALA A 76 -17.19 -1.18 -1.40
N TRP A 77 -16.15 -1.94 -1.70
CA TRP A 77 -16.16 -2.81 -2.86
C TRP A 77 -16.81 -4.17 -2.58
N ASP A 78 -17.48 -4.73 -3.60
CA ASP A 78 -18.04 -6.09 -3.59
C ASP A 78 -17.12 -7.00 -4.41
N ILE A 79 -16.46 -7.97 -3.76
CA ILE A 79 -15.56 -8.94 -4.40
C ILE A 79 -16.21 -9.79 -5.51
N THR A 80 -17.53 -9.90 -5.48
CA THR A 80 -18.31 -10.61 -6.49
C THR A 80 -18.57 -9.75 -7.72
N ASP A 81 -18.49 -8.42 -7.60
CA ASP A 81 -18.63 -7.46 -8.70
C ASP A 81 -17.30 -7.34 -9.48
N LYS A 82 -17.31 -7.84 -10.73
CA LYS A 82 -16.18 -7.80 -11.65
C LYS A 82 -16.06 -6.50 -12.45
N THR A 83 -16.98 -5.55 -12.28
CA THR A 83 -17.00 -4.26 -12.98
C THR A 83 -16.23 -3.16 -12.25
N CYS A 84 -15.43 -3.50 -11.24
CA CYS A 84 -14.70 -2.51 -10.44
C CYS A 84 -13.69 -1.69 -11.26
N ALA A 85 -13.12 -2.28 -12.30
CA ALA A 85 -12.26 -1.57 -13.24
C ALA A 85 -13.03 -0.49 -14.04
N ASP A 86 -14.35 -0.61 -14.16
CA ASP A 86 -15.20 0.34 -14.89
C ASP A 86 -15.58 1.57 -14.03
N ARG A 87 -15.34 1.49 -12.71
CA ARG A 87 -15.72 2.53 -11.73
C ARG A 87 -14.52 2.92 -10.87
N PRO A 88 -13.47 3.53 -11.46
CA PRO A 88 -12.29 3.92 -10.70
C PRO A 88 -12.63 5.03 -9.71
N ILE A 89 -12.09 4.93 -8.49
CA ILE A 89 -12.29 5.92 -7.43
C ILE A 89 -11.55 7.23 -7.71
N ALA A 90 -10.52 7.17 -8.56
CA ALA A 90 -9.74 8.31 -9.02
C ALA A 90 -9.29 8.10 -10.47
N LYS A 91 -9.23 9.20 -11.22
CA LYS A 91 -8.68 9.25 -12.57
C LYS A 91 -7.47 10.18 -12.60
N LEU A 92 -6.32 9.67 -12.97
CA LEU A 92 -5.06 10.38 -13.06
C LEU A 92 -4.73 10.65 -14.53
N LYS A 93 -4.03 11.75 -14.77
CA LYS A 93 -3.51 12.10 -16.09
C LYS A 93 -2.15 11.47 -16.31
N LEU A 94 -1.97 10.77 -17.42
CA LEU A 94 -0.69 10.13 -17.80
C LEU A 94 0.48 11.13 -17.74
N GLY A 95 1.56 10.74 -17.09
CA GLY A 95 2.79 11.52 -16.91
C GLY A 95 2.72 12.62 -15.86
N LYS A 96 1.56 12.86 -15.22
CA LYS A 96 1.42 13.88 -14.18
C LYS A 96 1.84 13.35 -12.80
N SER A 97 2.42 14.23 -11.99
CA SER A 97 2.77 13.95 -10.60
C SER A 97 1.59 14.15 -9.66
N TYR A 98 1.47 13.26 -8.68
CA TYR A 98 0.41 13.26 -7.68
C TYR A 98 0.97 13.02 -6.28
N ILE A 99 0.33 13.62 -5.27
CA ILE A 99 0.53 13.30 -3.86
C ILE A 99 -0.76 12.72 -3.32
N PHE A 100 -0.70 11.50 -2.82
CA PHE A 100 -1.80 10.85 -2.14
C PHE A 100 -1.66 11.09 -0.64
N GLU A 101 -2.67 11.69 -0.02
CA GLU A 101 -2.80 11.75 1.44
C GLU A 101 -3.63 10.55 1.91
N LEU A 102 -2.95 9.58 2.53
CA LEU A 102 -3.52 8.34 3.03
C LEU A 102 -3.91 8.55 4.50
N LYS A 103 -5.21 8.44 4.81
CA LYS A 103 -5.76 8.66 6.15
C LYS A 103 -6.37 7.38 6.66
N ASN A 104 -5.73 6.75 7.63
CA ASN A 104 -6.33 5.63 8.33
C ASN A 104 -7.26 6.15 9.42
N MET A 105 -8.57 5.97 9.22
CA MET A 105 -9.62 6.38 10.14
C MET A 105 -10.02 5.23 11.10
N THR A 106 -9.25 4.14 11.11
CA THR A 106 -9.52 2.93 11.90
C THR A 106 -8.48 2.70 12.99
N GLN A 107 -8.82 1.81 13.93
CA GLN A 107 -7.91 1.35 14.99
C GLN A 107 -7.05 0.15 14.57
N TYR A 108 -7.05 -0.24 13.29
CA TYR A 108 -6.25 -1.33 12.75
C TYR A 108 -5.18 -0.80 11.80
N GLN A 109 -4.14 -1.59 11.53
CA GLN A 109 -3.12 -1.23 10.54
C GLN A 109 -3.49 -1.85 9.18
N HIS A 110 -3.13 -1.15 8.11
CA HIS A 110 -3.45 -1.57 6.74
C HIS A 110 -2.21 -1.46 5.85
N PRO A 111 -1.67 -2.56 5.30
CA PRO A 111 -0.69 -2.50 4.22
C PRO A 111 -1.38 -2.06 2.92
N ILE A 112 -1.36 -0.77 2.63
CA ILE A 112 -1.98 -0.18 1.43
C ILE A 112 -1.04 -0.37 0.25
N HIS A 113 -1.53 -1.04 -0.79
CA HIS A 113 -0.81 -1.48 -1.97
C HIS A 113 -1.41 -0.87 -3.24
N LEU A 114 -0.54 -0.49 -4.20
CA LEU A 114 -0.90 0.02 -5.52
C LEU A 114 -0.27 -0.86 -6.60
N HIS A 115 -1.08 -1.26 -7.59
CA HIS A 115 -0.62 -2.01 -8.75
C HIS A 115 -0.02 -1.09 -9.82
N GLY A 116 0.81 -1.65 -10.69
CA GLY A 116 1.29 -1.01 -11.93
C GLY A 116 2.34 0.10 -11.75
N MET A 117 2.41 0.73 -10.59
CA MET A 117 3.33 1.82 -10.26
C MET A 117 3.91 1.63 -8.85
N SER A 118 5.04 2.27 -8.58
CA SER A 118 5.57 2.45 -7.22
C SER A 118 5.42 3.91 -6.81
N PHE A 119 5.28 4.16 -5.51
CA PHE A 119 5.22 5.51 -4.97
C PHE A 119 6.36 5.76 -4.00
N LYS A 120 6.77 7.02 -3.88
CA LYS A 120 7.72 7.49 -2.89
C LYS A 120 6.98 7.88 -1.62
N VAL A 121 7.32 7.28 -0.49
CA VAL A 121 6.80 7.70 0.82
C VAL A 121 7.52 8.96 1.25
N ILE A 122 6.80 10.06 1.53
CA ILE A 122 7.42 11.38 1.77
C ILE A 122 7.16 11.93 3.17
N ALA A 123 6.07 11.54 3.82
CA ALA A 123 5.78 12.01 5.17
C ALA A 123 4.82 11.08 5.92
N SER A 124 4.89 11.12 7.25
CA SER A 124 3.95 10.48 8.16
C SER A 124 3.82 11.33 9.42
N ASN A 125 2.62 11.39 10.02
CA ASN A 125 2.42 11.98 11.34
C ASN A 125 2.87 11.07 12.50
N ARG A 126 3.25 9.81 12.22
CA ARG A 126 3.67 8.82 13.24
C ARG A 126 5.14 8.43 13.14
N ARG A 127 5.78 8.66 12.00
CA ARG A 127 7.15 8.19 11.71
C ARG A 127 7.98 9.30 11.09
N LYS A 128 9.26 9.39 11.45
CA LYS A 128 10.23 10.14 10.67
C LYS A 128 10.52 9.35 9.40
N ILE A 129 10.18 9.92 8.25
CA ILE A 129 10.38 9.27 6.94
C ILE A 129 11.67 9.83 6.32
N ILE A 130 12.61 8.93 6.03
CA ILE A 130 13.62 9.16 4.99
C ILE A 130 12.99 8.64 3.70
N PRO A 131 12.76 9.46 2.66
CA PRO A 131 11.97 9.04 1.52
C PRO A 131 12.50 7.79 0.82
N TYR A 132 11.59 6.89 0.47
CA TYR A 132 11.89 5.63 -0.20
C TYR A 132 10.76 5.23 -1.14
N PHE A 133 11.08 4.47 -2.19
CA PHE A 133 10.10 3.90 -3.12
C PHE A 133 9.61 2.54 -2.64
N THR A 134 8.32 2.28 -2.83
CA THR A 134 7.64 1.01 -2.55
C THR A 134 6.33 0.96 -3.32
N ASP A 135 5.81 -0.23 -3.58
CA ASP A 135 4.43 -0.45 -4.05
C ASP A 135 3.43 -0.54 -2.87
N THR A 136 3.92 -0.74 -1.65
CA THR A 136 3.09 -0.98 -0.46
C THR A 136 3.57 -0.14 0.73
N PHE A 137 2.65 0.55 1.39
CA PHE A 137 2.89 1.27 2.64
C PHE A 137 2.07 0.67 3.78
N LEU A 138 2.75 0.21 4.84
CA LEU A 138 2.08 -0.21 6.07
C LEU A 138 1.56 1.02 6.83
N LEU A 139 0.31 1.40 6.59
CA LEU A 139 -0.37 2.52 7.20
C LEU A 139 -0.86 2.15 8.60
N GLY A 140 -0.30 2.78 9.62
CA GLY A 140 -0.63 2.52 11.02
C GLY A 140 -1.98 3.12 11.43
N ARG A 141 -2.42 2.74 12.64
CA ARG A 141 -3.66 3.23 13.27
C ARG A 141 -3.67 4.75 13.37
N ASN A 142 -4.75 5.43 12.96
CA ASN A 142 -4.85 6.90 12.95
C ASN A 142 -3.67 7.62 12.27
N GLU A 143 -2.93 6.90 11.41
CA GLU A 143 -1.80 7.45 10.66
C GLU A 143 -2.32 8.24 9.48
N ARG A 144 -1.72 9.42 9.28
CA ARG A 144 -1.80 10.21 8.07
C ARG A 144 -0.43 10.19 7.42
N ALA A 145 -0.35 9.56 6.26
CA ALA A 145 0.86 9.51 5.48
C ALA A 145 0.65 10.21 4.14
N ARG A 146 1.75 10.72 3.58
CA ARG A 146 1.77 11.22 2.21
C ARG A 146 2.72 10.37 1.40
N VAL A 147 2.24 9.94 0.23
CA VAL A 147 3.04 9.27 -0.79
C VAL A 147 2.94 10.05 -2.08
N ALA A 148 3.99 10.07 -2.89
CA ALA A 148 4.03 10.77 -4.17
C ALA A 148 4.36 9.80 -5.29
N LEU A 149 3.76 10.00 -6.46
CA LEU A 149 3.99 9.17 -7.64
C LEU A 149 3.81 9.98 -8.91
N VAL A 150 4.40 9.49 -9.99
CA VAL A 150 4.06 9.89 -11.35
C VAL A 150 3.11 8.83 -11.90
N ALA A 151 2.00 9.25 -12.50
CA ALA A 151 1.07 8.33 -13.16
C ALA A 151 1.65 7.93 -14.53
N ASP A 152 2.69 7.11 -14.56
CA ASP A 152 3.52 6.81 -15.74
C ASP A 152 3.15 5.51 -16.46
N ASN A 153 2.22 4.73 -15.91
CA ASN A 153 1.74 3.48 -16.49
C ASN A 153 0.24 3.56 -16.81
N PRO A 154 -0.18 3.69 -18.09
CA PRO A 154 -1.58 3.83 -18.46
C PRO A 154 -2.39 2.56 -18.19
N GLY A 155 -3.65 2.71 -17.80
CA GLY A 155 -4.54 1.57 -17.52
C GLY A 155 -5.38 1.77 -16.26
N VAL A 156 -6.02 0.70 -15.81
CA VAL A 156 -6.80 0.69 -14.56
C VAL A 156 -6.12 -0.23 -13.55
N TRP A 157 -5.64 0.35 -12.45
CA TRP A 157 -4.79 -0.30 -11.46
C TRP A 157 -5.51 -0.47 -10.15
N MET A 158 -5.41 -1.66 -9.56
CA MET A 158 -6.01 -1.91 -8.25
C MET A 158 -5.24 -1.18 -7.15
N PHE A 159 -5.99 -0.65 -6.19
CA PHE A 159 -5.49 0.06 -5.02
C PHE A 159 -6.24 -0.41 -3.79
N HIS A 160 -5.57 -1.15 -2.90
CA HIS A 160 -6.25 -1.89 -1.84
C HIS A 160 -5.36 -2.19 -0.64
N CYS A 161 -5.94 -2.70 0.44
CA CYS A 161 -5.17 -3.29 1.52
C CYS A 161 -4.74 -4.71 1.19
N HIS A 162 -3.52 -5.09 1.56
CA HIS A 162 -2.96 -6.41 1.33
C HIS A 162 -3.21 -7.40 2.49
N VAL A 163 -4.00 -7.00 3.50
CA VAL A 163 -4.68 -7.96 4.38
C VAL A 163 -5.86 -8.50 3.57
N ILE A 164 -5.77 -9.75 3.14
CA ILE A 164 -6.69 -10.36 2.18
C ILE A 164 -8.15 -10.24 2.64
N ASP A 165 -8.43 -10.54 3.91
CA ASP A 165 -9.78 -10.38 4.47
C ASP A 165 -10.30 -8.94 4.35
N HIS A 166 -9.44 -7.92 4.53
CA HIS A 166 -9.85 -6.53 4.42
C HIS A 166 -10.17 -6.16 2.96
N MET A 167 -9.38 -6.66 2.01
CA MET A 167 -9.64 -6.51 0.58
C MET A 167 -10.97 -7.15 0.17
N GLU A 168 -11.19 -8.41 0.55
CA GLU A 168 -12.39 -9.18 0.20
C GLU A 168 -13.68 -8.61 0.80
N THR A 169 -13.56 -7.93 1.96
CA THR A 169 -14.69 -7.32 2.67
C THR A 169 -14.77 -5.80 2.46
N GLY A 170 -14.12 -5.27 1.40
CA GLY A 170 -14.45 -3.97 0.81
C GLY A 170 -13.33 -2.93 0.74
N LEU A 171 -12.16 -3.16 1.34
CA LEU A 171 -11.04 -2.19 1.34
C LEU A 171 -10.21 -2.26 0.05
N MET A 172 -10.89 -2.13 -1.08
CA MET A 172 -10.34 -2.19 -2.43
C MET A 172 -10.99 -1.13 -3.31
N ALA A 173 -10.20 -0.54 -4.20
CA ALA A 173 -10.64 0.38 -5.23
C ALA A 173 -9.78 0.20 -6.50
N ALA A 174 -10.13 0.92 -7.55
CA ALA A 174 -9.36 1.01 -8.78
C ALA A 174 -9.00 2.46 -9.08
N ILE A 175 -7.83 2.70 -9.67
CA ILE A 175 -7.37 4.01 -10.13
C ILE A 175 -7.11 3.91 -11.64
N GLU A 176 -7.70 4.81 -12.41
CA GLU A 176 -7.45 4.92 -13.86
C GLU A 176 -6.31 5.90 -14.13
N VAL A 177 -5.45 5.58 -15.09
CA VAL A 177 -4.44 6.46 -15.66
C VAL A 177 -4.69 6.58 -17.16
N SER A 178 -5.03 7.79 -17.62
CA SER A 178 -5.35 8.10 -19.03
C SER A 178 -4.84 9.45 -19.51
#